data_AF-A0A955BR99-F1
#
_entry.id   AF-A0A955BR99-F1
#
_cell.length_a   1.000
_cell.length_b   1.000
_cell.length_c   1.000
_cell.angle_alpha   90.00
_cell.angle_beta   90.00
_cell.angle_gamma   90.00
#
_symmetry.space_group_name_H-M   'P 1'
#
loop_
_entity.id
_entity.type
_entity.pdbx_description
1 polymer ?
#
loop_
_entity_poly.entity_id
_entity_poly.type
_entity_poly.pdbx_seq_one_letter_code
_entity_poly.pdbx_strand_id
1 'polypeptide(L)'
;MPTPCESIPRFLTEAIPPRIAPARQAAAHELLVAEWAVWSLPDNRALFARLHELSDACRKHDWPCWSVDRGASWLTIHLLGFGLPEPIENRLRFNRAMAGENLGEIVWQMKTIPDCVASIQAALVRLGLDHHIQVEPAHGWESAPWHMERLAGTTGVEIDWSRQPTDWPSLWDPVAAPLRTPLYQLDHPGVSAAAQAWRPGSLRQFAVVTAAARRADRAGRNVIDWAAENECRLSPLAPYVRTTGGLLLFAEQIVTALHELGGLDWQHAVECIAPDAVETRFREREPHVLESLRRQGHAAETAWRTCDALRAAAADCDSLAVHLTNAVLTYRMLWFGGQLPSVFQQGLERSARSDSR
;
A
#
# COMPACT_ATOMS: atom_id res chain seq x y z
N MET A 1 33.98 5.78 7.21
CA MET A 1 34.23 5.49 5.78
C MET A 1 33.04 4.68 5.29
N PRO A 2 32.32 5.08 4.23
CA PRO A 2 31.26 4.23 3.71
C PRO A 2 31.88 2.93 3.18
N THR A 3 31.43 1.80 3.71
CA THR A 3 31.73 0.47 3.19
C THR A 3 31.36 0.47 1.70
N PRO A 4 32.20 -0.08 0.79
CA PRO A 4 31.82 -0.18 -0.61
C PRO A 4 30.44 -0.85 -0.69
N CYS A 5 29.48 -0.16 -1.31
CA CYS A 5 28.15 -0.69 -1.52
C CYS A 5 28.31 -2.01 -2.29
N GLU A 6 28.05 -3.14 -1.62
CA GLU A 6 28.09 -4.44 -2.29
C GLU A 6 27.17 -4.38 -3.50
N SER A 7 27.61 -4.99 -4.61
CA SER A 7 26.85 -4.97 -5.84
C SER A 7 25.43 -5.50 -5.61
N ILE A 8 24.42 -4.73 -6.04
CA ILE A 8 23.02 -5.15 -6.07
C ILE A 8 22.92 -6.50 -6.80
N PRO A 9 22.18 -7.51 -6.26
CA PRO A 9 22.02 -8.79 -6.91
C PRO A 9 21.47 -8.64 -8.32
N ARG A 10 22.13 -9.29 -9.28
CA ARG A 10 21.79 -9.20 -10.70
C ARG A 10 20.31 -9.49 -11.00
N PHE A 11 19.73 -10.47 -10.31
CA PHE A 11 18.32 -10.84 -10.50
C PHE A 11 17.34 -9.70 -10.17
N LEU A 12 17.68 -8.81 -9.22
CA LEU A 12 16.84 -7.64 -8.90
C LEU A 12 16.89 -6.61 -10.04
N THR A 13 18.08 -6.34 -10.57
CA THR A 13 18.20 -5.44 -11.72
C THR A 13 17.54 -6.00 -12.98
N GLU A 14 17.62 -7.32 -13.20
CA GLU A 14 16.96 -8.00 -14.33
C GLU A 14 15.43 -8.09 -14.16
N ALA A 15 14.92 -8.02 -12.93
CA ALA A 15 13.49 -8.01 -12.65
C ALA A 15 12.81 -6.65 -12.94
N ILE A 16 13.57 -5.55 -13.07
CA ILE A 16 13.00 -4.22 -13.35
C ILE A 16 12.32 -4.16 -14.73
N PRO A 17 12.99 -4.47 -15.87
CA PRO A 17 12.37 -4.34 -17.19
C PRO A 17 11.04 -5.10 -17.39
N PRO A 18 10.87 -6.34 -16.90
CA PRO A 18 9.61 -7.05 -17.06
C PRO A 18 8.49 -6.63 -16.09
N ARG A 19 8.77 -5.81 -15.06
CA ARG A 19 7.80 -5.46 -14.01
C ARG A 19 7.49 -3.97 -13.91
N ILE A 20 8.41 -3.14 -14.38
CA ILE A 20 8.31 -1.68 -14.29
C ILE A 20 8.23 -1.11 -15.70
N ALA A 21 7.22 -0.29 -15.93
CA ALA A 21 7.03 0.41 -17.21
C ALA A 21 8.30 1.19 -17.61
N PRO A 22 8.70 1.20 -18.90
CA PRO A 22 9.95 1.81 -19.35
C PRO A 22 10.21 3.23 -18.86
N ALA A 23 9.17 4.07 -18.84
CA ALA A 23 9.25 5.47 -18.40
C ALA A 23 9.64 5.64 -16.91
N ARG A 24 9.55 4.57 -16.10
CA ARG A 24 9.79 4.58 -14.64
C ARG A 24 11.03 3.80 -14.22
N GLN A 25 11.71 3.11 -15.15
CA GLN A 25 12.84 2.23 -14.81
C GLN A 25 14.02 2.98 -14.18
N ALA A 26 14.31 4.21 -14.61
CA ALA A 26 15.37 5.03 -14.00
C ALA A 26 15.08 5.31 -12.51
N ALA A 27 13.85 5.74 -12.18
CA ALA A 27 13.43 5.96 -10.80
C ALA A 27 13.40 4.64 -9.99
N ALA A 28 13.08 3.50 -10.63
CA ALA A 28 13.17 2.19 -10.00
C ALA A 28 14.62 1.82 -9.67
N HIS A 29 15.59 2.12 -10.54
CA HIS A 29 17.00 1.91 -10.23
C HIS A 29 17.47 2.77 -9.06
N GLU A 30 17.10 4.05 -9.01
CA GLU A 30 17.43 4.94 -7.89
C GLU A 30 16.84 4.44 -6.57
N LEU A 31 15.56 4.05 -6.57
CA LEU A 31 14.93 3.48 -5.38
C LEU A 31 15.58 2.15 -4.98
N LEU A 32 15.88 1.26 -5.94
CA LEU A 32 16.54 -0.01 -5.66
C LEU A 32 17.91 0.19 -4.99
N VAL A 33 18.68 1.19 -5.40
CA VAL A 33 19.95 1.54 -4.73
C VAL A 33 19.71 1.95 -3.28
N ALA A 34 18.70 2.79 -3.02
CA ALA A 34 18.36 3.23 -1.68
C ALA A 34 17.87 2.08 -0.79
N GLU A 35 16.99 1.21 -1.31
CA GLU A 35 16.51 0.04 -0.58
C GLU A 35 17.64 -0.97 -0.34
N TRP A 36 18.52 -1.17 -1.32
CA TRP A 36 19.63 -2.12 -1.20
C TRP A 36 20.65 -1.69 -0.16
N ALA A 37 20.85 -0.38 0.04
CA ALA A 37 21.71 0.12 1.13
C ALA A 37 21.26 -0.44 2.50
N VAL A 38 19.96 -0.59 2.71
CA VAL A 38 19.39 -1.21 3.92
C VAL A 38 19.53 -2.73 3.90
N TRP A 39 19.19 -3.38 2.79
CA TRP A 39 19.28 -4.84 2.65
C TRP A 39 20.71 -5.38 2.73
N SER A 40 21.70 -4.56 2.40
CA SER A 40 23.12 -4.90 2.43
C SER A 40 23.72 -4.93 3.84
N LEU A 41 22.99 -4.48 4.86
CA LEU A 41 23.42 -4.64 6.26
C LEU A 41 23.47 -6.13 6.63
N PRO A 42 24.44 -6.59 7.45
CA PRO A 42 24.68 -8.02 7.66
C PRO A 42 23.44 -8.85 8.03
N ASP A 43 22.66 -8.41 9.00
CA ASP A 43 21.46 -9.13 9.47
C ASP A 43 20.35 -9.13 8.42
N ASN A 44 20.22 -8.02 7.70
CA ASN A 44 19.20 -7.81 6.67
C ASN A 44 19.52 -8.63 5.41
N ARG A 45 20.80 -8.85 5.09
CA ARG A 45 21.21 -9.62 3.92
C ARG A 45 20.81 -11.08 4.04
N ALA A 46 21.01 -11.67 5.22
CA ALA A 46 20.59 -13.04 5.50
C ALA A 46 19.06 -13.16 5.45
N LEU A 47 18.33 -12.15 5.94
CA LEU A 47 16.87 -12.08 5.78
C LEU A 47 16.47 -12.03 4.30
N PHE A 48 17.09 -11.16 3.50
CA PHE A 48 16.78 -11.01 2.08
C PHE A 48 17.00 -12.29 1.26
N ALA A 49 18.08 -13.02 1.51
CA ALA A 49 18.35 -14.28 0.83
C ALA A 49 17.21 -15.29 1.06
N ARG A 50 16.72 -15.38 2.31
CA ARG A 50 15.61 -16.26 2.68
C ARG A 50 14.28 -15.81 2.04
N LEU A 51 14.05 -14.51 1.92
CA LEU A 51 12.88 -13.97 1.20
C LEU A 51 12.88 -14.33 -0.28
N HIS A 52 14.06 -14.30 -0.90
CA HIS A 52 14.22 -14.73 -2.28
C HIS A 52 13.93 -16.23 -2.44
N GLU A 53 14.43 -17.08 -1.52
CA GLU A 53 14.09 -18.50 -1.49
C GLU A 53 12.59 -18.76 -1.29
N LEU A 54 11.91 -17.97 -0.46
CA LEU A 54 10.45 -18.02 -0.31
C LEU A 54 9.75 -17.66 -1.62
N SER A 55 10.19 -16.61 -2.31
CA SER A 55 9.62 -16.19 -3.61
C SER A 55 9.72 -17.30 -4.65
N ASP A 56 10.88 -17.95 -4.74
CA ASP A 56 11.08 -19.08 -5.64
C ASP A 56 10.21 -20.29 -5.26
N ALA A 57 10.04 -20.57 -3.97
CA ALA A 57 9.15 -21.63 -3.50
C ALA A 57 7.68 -21.33 -3.88
N CYS A 58 7.20 -20.11 -3.61
CA CYS A 58 5.85 -19.69 -3.98
C CYS A 58 5.59 -19.81 -5.48
N ARG A 59 6.56 -19.38 -6.32
CA ARG A 59 6.47 -19.50 -7.78
C ARG A 59 6.46 -20.97 -8.23
N LYS A 60 7.34 -21.79 -7.68
CA LYS A 60 7.46 -23.21 -8.02
C LYS A 60 6.19 -24.00 -7.69
N HIS A 61 5.53 -23.64 -6.61
CA HIS A 61 4.36 -24.36 -6.09
C HIS A 61 3.03 -23.70 -6.43
N ASP A 62 3.02 -22.61 -7.20
CA ASP A 62 1.83 -21.82 -7.52
C ASP A 62 1.07 -21.39 -6.26
N TRP A 63 1.79 -20.91 -5.24
CA TRP A 63 1.22 -20.36 -4.01
C TRP A 63 1.05 -18.85 -4.17
N PRO A 64 -0.16 -18.35 -4.45
CA PRO A 64 -0.38 -16.91 -4.57
C PRO A 64 -0.23 -16.24 -3.22
N CYS A 65 0.66 -15.27 -3.13
CA CYS A 65 0.77 -14.46 -1.94
C CYS A 65 1.18 -13.04 -2.27
N TRP A 66 0.70 -12.11 -1.46
CA TRP A 66 1.01 -10.70 -1.61
C TRP A 66 1.14 -10.03 -0.25
N SER A 67 1.99 -9.01 -0.17
CA SER A 67 2.07 -8.15 1.01
C SER A 67 0.90 -7.17 1.02
N VAL A 68 0.34 -6.94 2.20
CA VAL A 68 -0.82 -6.05 2.41
C VAL A 68 -0.48 -4.82 3.24
N ASP A 69 0.76 -4.66 3.68
CA ASP A 69 1.14 -3.67 4.68
C ASP A 69 2.37 -2.84 4.25
N ARG A 70 3.32 -2.60 5.16
CA ARG A 70 4.59 -1.92 4.87
C ARG A 70 5.35 -2.61 3.74
N GLY A 71 5.33 -3.94 3.63
CA GLY A 71 6.05 -4.66 2.57
C GLY A 71 5.56 -4.31 1.16
N ALA A 72 4.29 -3.93 1.00
CA ALA A 72 3.72 -3.50 -0.28
C ALA A 72 4.28 -2.16 -0.78
N SER A 73 4.97 -1.41 0.09
CA SER A 73 5.64 -0.16 -0.28
C SER A 73 7.06 -0.33 -0.82
N TRP A 74 7.62 -1.54 -0.78
CA TRP A 74 9.03 -1.78 -1.08
C TRP A 74 9.20 -2.30 -2.51
N LEU A 75 10.10 -1.67 -3.25
CA LEU A 75 10.45 -2.08 -4.60
C LEU A 75 11.05 -3.47 -4.60
N THR A 76 11.93 -3.82 -3.66
CA THR A 76 12.53 -5.17 -3.63
C THR A 76 11.47 -6.26 -3.44
N ILE A 77 10.45 -6.02 -2.62
CA ILE A 77 9.33 -6.96 -2.38
C ILE A 77 8.41 -7.05 -3.60
N HIS A 78 8.18 -5.94 -4.28
CA HIS A 78 7.52 -5.93 -5.58
C HIS A 78 8.30 -6.72 -6.64
N LEU A 79 9.62 -6.56 -6.72
CA LEU A 79 10.50 -7.29 -7.64
C LEU A 79 10.61 -8.79 -7.30
N LEU A 80 10.42 -9.17 -6.03
CA LEU A 80 10.27 -10.57 -5.62
C LEU A 80 8.88 -11.14 -5.95
N GLY A 81 7.89 -10.32 -6.28
CA GLY A 81 6.55 -10.75 -6.71
C GLY A 81 5.52 -10.80 -5.60
N PHE A 82 5.85 -10.27 -4.43
CA PHE A 82 4.90 -10.15 -3.32
C PHE A 82 4.21 -8.78 -3.29
N GLY A 83 4.76 -7.74 -3.92
CA GLY A 83 4.12 -6.42 -3.98
C GLY A 83 3.12 -6.31 -5.12
N LEU A 84 1.85 -6.00 -4.80
CA LEU A 84 0.80 -5.78 -5.81
C LEU A 84 0.86 -4.39 -6.47
N PRO A 85 0.77 -3.27 -5.72
CA PRO A 85 0.92 -1.96 -6.32
C PRO A 85 2.38 -1.71 -6.71
N GLU A 86 2.62 -1.12 -7.88
CA GLU A 86 3.97 -0.66 -8.24
C GLU A 86 4.37 0.53 -7.34
N PRO A 87 5.46 0.44 -6.56
CA PRO A 87 5.81 1.51 -5.61
C PRO A 87 6.12 2.85 -6.25
N ILE A 88 6.76 2.85 -7.44
CA ILE A 88 7.17 4.08 -8.14
C ILE A 88 5.95 4.84 -8.68
N GLU A 89 5.07 4.16 -9.42
CA GLU A 89 3.81 4.72 -9.92
C GLU A 89 3.01 5.41 -8.81
N ASN A 90 2.91 4.72 -7.67
CA ASN A 90 2.06 5.12 -6.58
C ASN A 90 2.74 6.07 -5.58
N ARG A 91 4.02 6.39 -5.79
CA ARG A 91 4.85 7.19 -4.88
C ARG A 91 4.85 6.62 -3.46
N LEU A 92 4.87 5.30 -3.35
CA LEU A 92 5.05 4.62 -2.08
C LEU A 92 6.48 4.87 -1.60
N ARG A 93 6.64 5.09 -0.29
CA ARG A 93 7.92 5.51 0.30
C ARG A 93 8.46 4.41 1.21
N PHE A 94 9.54 3.80 0.76
CA PHE A 94 10.32 2.82 1.52
C PHE A 94 10.73 3.32 2.92
N ASN A 95 11.13 4.59 3.05
CA ASN A 95 11.59 5.17 4.31
C ASN A 95 10.54 5.13 5.43
N ARG A 96 9.23 5.12 5.11
CA ARG A 96 8.18 4.95 6.12
C ARG A 96 8.32 3.63 6.88
N ALA A 97 8.86 2.60 6.23
CA ALA A 97 8.95 1.28 6.79
C ALA A 97 10.28 0.99 7.49
N MET A 98 11.29 1.84 7.30
CA MET A 98 12.69 1.53 7.65
C MET A 98 13.34 2.53 8.60
N ALA A 99 12.67 3.64 8.92
CA ALA A 99 13.32 4.69 9.67
C ALA A 99 13.42 4.32 11.16
N GLY A 100 14.59 3.79 11.55
CA GLY A 100 14.98 3.55 12.94
C GLY A 100 15.21 2.08 13.34
N GLU A 101 14.89 1.10 12.50
CA GLU A 101 14.85 -0.31 12.88
C GLU A 101 15.82 -1.17 12.06
N ASN A 102 16.42 -2.19 12.71
CA ASN A 102 16.96 -3.34 11.99
C ASN A 102 15.78 -4.09 11.35
N LEU A 103 15.88 -4.55 10.10
CA LEU A 103 14.80 -5.34 9.48
C LEU A 103 14.47 -6.61 10.28
N GLY A 104 15.39 -7.05 11.14
CA GLY A 104 15.18 -8.13 12.09
C GLY A 104 14.02 -7.91 13.07
N GLU A 105 13.56 -6.68 13.28
CA GLU A 105 12.44 -6.35 14.17
C GLU A 105 11.14 -6.06 13.41
N ILE A 106 11.21 -5.92 12.08
CA ILE A 106 10.05 -5.61 11.26
C ILE A 106 9.27 -6.90 11.02
N VAL A 107 8.06 -6.96 11.59
CA VAL A 107 7.03 -7.92 11.22
C VAL A 107 6.20 -7.29 10.12
N TRP A 108 6.11 -7.95 8.97
CA TRP A 108 5.13 -7.59 7.95
C TRP A 108 4.07 -8.66 7.75
N GLN A 109 2.99 -8.28 7.08
CA GLN A 109 1.85 -9.13 6.79
C GLN A 109 1.76 -9.49 5.30
N MET A 110 1.61 -10.78 5.05
CA MET A 110 1.30 -11.34 3.75
C MET A 110 -0.07 -12.00 3.79
N LYS A 111 -0.79 -11.92 2.67
CA LYS A 111 -2.01 -12.67 2.45
C LYS A 111 -1.84 -13.68 1.34
N THR A 112 -2.64 -14.73 1.41
CA THR A 112 -2.69 -15.83 0.44
C THR A 112 -4.10 -16.39 0.38
N ILE A 113 -4.42 -17.22 -0.62
CA ILE A 113 -5.64 -18.02 -0.57
C ILE A 113 -5.60 -19.01 0.62
N PRO A 114 -6.75 -19.34 1.23
CA PRO A 114 -6.83 -20.20 2.42
C PRO A 114 -6.08 -21.54 2.28
N ASP A 115 -6.23 -22.20 1.13
CA ASP A 115 -5.63 -23.51 0.85
C ASP A 115 -4.08 -23.51 0.89
N CYS A 116 -3.45 -22.34 0.73
CA CYS A 116 -1.99 -22.20 0.72
C CYS A 116 -1.40 -21.74 2.04
N VAL A 117 -2.22 -21.30 3.02
CA VAL A 117 -1.74 -20.74 4.31
C VAL A 117 -0.80 -21.72 5.02
N ALA A 118 -1.22 -22.98 5.20
CA ALA A 118 -0.43 -23.97 5.93
C ALA A 118 0.90 -24.28 5.23
N SER A 119 0.91 -24.34 3.90
CA SER A 119 2.13 -24.61 3.13
C SER A 119 3.12 -23.45 3.17
N ILE A 120 2.62 -22.21 3.05
CA ILE A 120 3.46 -21.01 3.15
C ILE A 120 3.98 -20.88 4.58
N GLN A 121 3.15 -21.09 5.61
CA GLN A 121 3.59 -21.05 7.01
C GLN A 121 4.71 -22.07 7.28
N ALA A 122 4.57 -23.30 6.76
CA ALA A 122 5.62 -24.32 6.87
C ALA A 122 6.92 -23.90 6.16
N ALA A 123 6.81 -23.24 5.00
CA ALA A 123 7.96 -22.69 4.30
C ALA A 123 8.64 -21.57 5.09
N LEU A 124 7.86 -20.68 5.72
CA LEU A 124 8.39 -19.61 6.59
C LEU A 124 9.18 -20.18 7.77
N VAL A 125 8.62 -21.15 8.49
CA VAL A 125 9.30 -21.80 9.62
C VAL A 125 10.60 -22.45 9.17
N ARG A 126 10.58 -23.18 8.04
CA ARG A 126 11.79 -23.82 7.48
C ARG A 126 12.88 -22.82 7.13
N LEU A 127 12.50 -21.62 6.70
CA LEU A 127 13.41 -20.53 6.36
C LEU A 127 13.76 -19.66 7.59
N GLY A 128 13.12 -19.85 8.75
CA GLY A 128 13.26 -18.95 9.90
C GLY A 128 12.74 -17.54 9.64
N LEU A 129 11.66 -17.42 8.86
CA LEU A 129 10.99 -16.18 8.51
C LEU A 129 9.69 -15.95 9.31
N ASP A 130 9.26 -16.90 10.11
CA ASP A 130 8.00 -16.90 10.87
C ASP A 130 7.94 -15.82 11.97
N HIS A 131 9.09 -15.28 12.38
CA HIS A 131 9.17 -14.11 13.26
C HIS A 131 9.14 -12.76 12.52
N HIS A 132 9.31 -12.76 11.19
CA HIS A 132 9.33 -11.55 10.36
C HIS A 132 8.09 -11.43 9.46
N ILE A 133 7.41 -12.54 9.20
CA ILE A 133 6.28 -12.60 8.27
C ILE A 133 5.12 -13.31 8.95
N GLN A 134 4.01 -12.59 9.05
CA GLN A 134 2.71 -13.17 9.37
C GLN A 134 1.96 -13.46 8.08
N VAL A 135 1.41 -14.66 7.96
CA VAL A 135 0.60 -15.07 6.81
C VAL A 135 -0.83 -15.21 7.24
N GLU A 136 -1.71 -14.48 6.59
CA GLU A 136 -3.14 -14.49 6.83
C GLU A 136 -3.89 -15.04 5.60
N PRO A 137 -5.02 -15.73 5.79
CA PRO A 137 -5.91 -16.05 4.69
C PRO A 137 -6.53 -14.77 4.11
N ALA A 138 -6.62 -14.70 2.78
CA ALA A 138 -7.46 -13.76 2.07
C ALA A 138 -8.93 -14.10 2.39
N HIS A 139 -9.72 -13.09 2.75
CA HIS A 139 -11.10 -13.28 3.19
C HIS A 139 -12.10 -12.83 2.13
N GLY A 140 -13.22 -13.53 2.01
CA GLY A 140 -14.31 -13.09 1.15
C GLY A 140 -13.87 -13.05 -0.31
N TRP A 141 -14.18 -11.93 -0.96
CA TRP A 141 -13.84 -11.68 -2.37
C TRP A 141 -12.37 -11.34 -2.62
N GLU A 142 -11.53 -11.28 -1.59
CA GLU A 142 -10.13 -10.90 -1.72
C GLU A 142 -9.30 -11.89 -2.56
N SER A 143 -9.68 -13.18 -2.53
CA SER A 143 -9.03 -14.23 -3.35
C SER A 143 -9.57 -14.34 -4.78
N ALA A 144 -10.70 -13.67 -5.08
CA ALA A 144 -11.39 -13.80 -6.36
C ALA A 144 -10.51 -13.41 -7.57
N PRO A 145 -9.71 -12.32 -7.55
CA PRO A 145 -8.81 -11.99 -8.65
C PRO A 145 -7.86 -13.13 -9.04
N TRP A 146 -7.30 -13.84 -8.06
CA TRP A 146 -6.40 -14.96 -8.34
C TRP A 146 -7.12 -16.12 -9.03
N HIS A 147 -8.33 -16.48 -8.55
CA HIS A 147 -9.13 -17.51 -9.21
C HIS A 147 -9.48 -17.16 -10.66
N MET A 148 -9.76 -15.88 -10.94
CA MET A 148 -10.03 -15.37 -12.29
C MET A 148 -8.80 -15.45 -13.18
N GLU A 149 -7.61 -15.05 -12.68
CA GLU A 149 -6.34 -15.15 -13.41
C GLU A 149 -6.03 -16.60 -13.80
N ARG A 150 -6.15 -17.53 -12.84
CA ARG A 150 -5.93 -18.96 -13.10
C ARG A 150 -6.92 -19.50 -14.14
N LEU A 151 -8.19 -19.10 -14.05
CA LEU A 151 -9.22 -19.48 -15.03
C LEU A 151 -8.92 -18.92 -16.43
N ALA A 152 -8.54 -17.65 -16.55
CA ALA A 152 -8.16 -17.03 -17.82
C ALA A 152 -6.95 -17.75 -18.47
N GLY A 153 -5.97 -18.18 -17.67
CA GLY A 153 -4.86 -19.01 -18.15
C GLY A 153 -5.33 -20.31 -18.80
N THR A 154 -6.37 -20.96 -18.25
CA THR A 154 -6.94 -22.18 -18.86
C THR A 154 -7.66 -21.94 -20.19
N THR A 155 -8.03 -20.69 -20.48
CA THR A 155 -8.61 -20.29 -21.77
C THR A 155 -7.58 -19.72 -22.74
N GLY A 156 -6.28 -19.82 -22.42
CA GLY A 156 -5.19 -19.29 -23.24
C GLY A 156 -5.04 -17.77 -23.19
N VAL A 157 -5.69 -17.10 -22.25
CA VAL A 157 -5.55 -15.65 -22.05
C VAL A 157 -4.47 -15.40 -21.00
N GLU A 158 -3.33 -14.89 -21.43
CA GLU A 158 -2.26 -14.43 -20.55
C GLU A 158 -2.47 -12.96 -20.19
N ILE A 159 -2.43 -12.62 -18.90
CA ILE A 159 -2.64 -11.26 -18.41
C ILE A 159 -1.33 -10.72 -17.87
N ASP A 160 -0.81 -9.70 -18.53
CA ASP A 160 0.32 -8.92 -18.02
C ASP A 160 -0.19 -7.67 -17.30
N TRP A 161 -0.30 -7.76 -15.98
CA TRP A 161 -0.74 -6.65 -15.12
C TRP A 161 0.17 -5.43 -15.19
N SER A 162 1.46 -5.58 -15.52
CA SER A 162 2.38 -4.44 -15.64
C SER A 162 2.06 -3.54 -16.84
N ARG A 163 1.30 -4.07 -17.79
CA ARG A 163 0.85 -3.37 -19.00
C ARG A 163 -0.62 -3.00 -18.96
N GLN A 164 -1.36 -3.45 -17.95
CA GLN A 164 -2.76 -3.09 -17.83
C GLN A 164 -2.87 -1.64 -17.32
N PRO A 165 -3.70 -0.82 -17.96
CA PRO A 165 -3.87 0.59 -17.63
C PRO A 165 -4.75 0.74 -16.39
N THR A 166 -4.23 1.46 -15.40
CA THR A 166 -4.81 1.60 -14.07
C THR A 166 -5.82 2.76 -13.98
N ASP A 167 -5.94 3.56 -15.04
CA ASP A 167 -6.67 4.83 -15.10
C ASP A 167 -7.68 4.92 -16.26
N TRP A 168 -7.99 3.81 -16.94
CA TRP A 168 -8.98 3.81 -18.01
C TRP A 168 -10.39 4.13 -17.48
N PRO A 169 -11.04 5.22 -17.94
CA PRO A 169 -12.35 5.62 -17.44
C PRO A 169 -13.40 4.49 -17.51
N SER A 170 -13.39 3.72 -18.60
CA SER A 170 -14.35 2.62 -18.81
C SER A 170 -14.25 1.48 -17.78
N LEU A 171 -13.11 1.34 -17.09
CA LEU A 171 -12.96 0.35 -16.01
C LEU A 171 -13.53 0.86 -14.68
N TRP A 172 -13.57 2.18 -14.51
CA TRP A 172 -14.02 2.85 -13.29
C TRP A 172 -15.47 3.32 -13.37
N ASP A 173 -16.02 3.54 -14.57
CA ASP A 173 -17.44 3.88 -14.77
C ASP A 173 -18.42 2.96 -14.02
N PRO A 174 -18.23 1.62 -13.96
CA PRO A 174 -19.12 0.74 -13.20
C PRO A 174 -19.13 1.02 -11.70
N VAL A 175 -18.04 1.56 -11.15
CA VAL A 175 -17.93 1.91 -9.72
C VAL A 175 -18.86 3.06 -9.35
N ALA A 176 -19.22 3.91 -10.31
CA ALA A 176 -20.13 5.03 -10.11
C ALA A 176 -21.62 4.63 -10.11
N ALA A 177 -21.94 3.37 -10.43
CA ALA A 177 -23.31 2.86 -10.53
C ALA A 177 -23.63 1.87 -9.38
N PRO A 178 -24.93 1.68 -9.05
CA PRO A 178 -25.34 0.58 -8.19
C PRO A 178 -24.86 -0.76 -8.76
N LEU A 179 -24.03 -1.46 -8.00
CA LEU A 179 -23.48 -2.75 -8.42
C LEU A 179 -24.56 -3.84 -8.37
N ARG A 180 -24.60 -4.66 -9.42
CA ARG A 180 -25.47 -5.86 -9.48
C ARG A 180 -24.80 -7.11 -8.93
N THR A 181 -23.48 -7.08 -8.78
CA THR A 181 -22.66 -8.20 -8.36
C THR A 181 -21.67 -7.69 -7.31
N PRO A 182 -21.43 -8.42 -6.22
CA PRO A 182 -20.46 -8.00 -5.21
C PRO A 182 -19.07 -7.87 -5.84
N LEU A 183 -18.40 -6.79 -5.51
CA LEU A 183 -17.00 -6.53 -5.84
C LEU A 183 -16.26 -6.26 -4.53
N TYR A 184 -15.04 -6.78 -4.42
CA TYR A 184 -14.20 -6.57 -3.25
C TYR A 184 -14.10 -5.07 -2.90
N GLN A 185 -14.25 -4.74 -1.61
CA GLN A 185 -14.37 -3.38 -1.04
C GLN A 185 -15.69 -2.65 -1.33
N LEU A 186 -16.32 -2.86 -2.49
CA LEU A 186 -17.54 -2.15 -2.89
C LEU A 186 -18.83 -2.77 -2.34
N ASP A 187 -18.74 -3.94 -1.71
CA ASP A 187 -19.78 -4.54 -0.88
C ASP A 187 -19.96 -3.80 0.46
N HIS A 188 -18.96 -3.03 0.90
CA HIS A 188 -19.07 -2.18 2.08
C HIS A 188 -19.93 -0.92 1.79
N PRO A 189 -21.04 -0.66 2.52
CA PRO A 189 -21.96 0.44 2.21
C PRO A 189 -21.29 1.81 2.15
N GLY A 190 -20.39 2.11 3.09
CA GLY A 190 -19.67 3.38 3.12
C GLY A 190 -18.71 3.56 1.93
N VAL A 191 -18.06 2.49 1.48
CA VAL A 191 -17.15 2.54 0.32
C VAL A 191 -17.98 2.72 -0.95
N SER A 192 -19.05 1.94 -1.11
CA SER A 192 -19.97 2.05 -2.25
C SER A 192 -20.56 3.45 -2.40
N ALA A 193 -21.04 4.05 -1.29
CA ALA A 193 -21.58 5.41 -1.29
C ALA A 193 -20.54 6.46 -1.66
N ALA A 194 -19.34 6.41 -1.07
CA ALA A 194 -18.25 7.33 -1.44
C ALA A 194 -17.82 7.15 -2.90
N ALA A 195 -17.74 5.92 -3.41
CA ALA A 195 -17.32 5.65 -4.76
C ALA A 195 -18.33 6.19 -5.80
N GLN A 196 -19.63 6.06 -5.53
CA GLN A 196 -20.70 6.64 -6.36
C GLN A 196 -20.67 8.17 -6.37
N ALA A 197 -20.41 8.78 -5.21
CA ALA A 197 -20.36 10.23 -5.07
C ALA A 197 -19.11 10.85 -5.70
N TRP A 198 -17.94 10.26 -5.48
CA TRP A 198 -16.65 10.83 -5.89
C TRP A 198 -16.14 10.32 -7.23
N ARG A 199 -16.69 9.22 -7.74
CA ARG A 199 -16.37 8.63 -9.05
C ARG A 199 -14.86 8.48 -9.27
N PRO A 200 -14.16 7.67 -8.45
CA PRO A 200 -12.72 7.49 -8.56
C PRO A 200 -12.36 6.93 -9.94
N GLY A 201 -11.43 7.56 -10.64
CA GLY A 201 -10.94 7.15 -11.97
C GLY A 201 -9.54 6.54 -11.95
N SER A 202 -9.00 6.21 -10.78
CA SER A 202 -7.70 5.56 -10.64
C SER A 202 -7.58 4.78 -9.33
N LEU A 203 -6.60 3.87 -9.26
CA LEU A 203 -6.27 3.11 -8.05
C LEU A 203 -6.08 4.02 -6.83
N ARG A 204 -5.37 5.14 -7.00
CA ARG A 204 -5.08 6.08 -5.92
C ARG A 204 -6.32 6.82 -5.44
N GLN A 205 -7.22 7.21 -6.35
CA GLN A 205 -8.49 7.81 -5.96
C GLN A 205 -9.40 6.79 -5.27
N PHE A 206 -9.37 5.52 -5.68
CA PHE A 206 -10.10 4.46 -4.99
C PHE A 206 -9.52 4.14 -3.60
N ALA A 207 -8.20 4.21 -3.43
CA ALA A 207 -7.56 4.13 -2.12
C ALA A 207 -8.05 5.24 -1.17
N VAL A 208 -8.29 6.45 -1.67
CA VAL A 208 -8.88 7.57 -0.90
C VAL A 208 -10.32 7.25 -0.49
N VAL A 209 -11.13 6.73 -1.41
CA VAL A 209 -12.51 6.30 -1.13
C VAL A 209 -12.55 5.28 0.02
N THR A 210 -11.73 4.23 -0.07
CA THR A 210 -11.71 3.17 0.95
C THR A 210 -11.21 3.66 2.30
N ALA A 211 -10.15 4.48 2.34
CA ALA A 211 -9.64 5.06 3.59
C ALA A 211 -10.63 6.02 4.25
N ALA A 212 -11.22 6.94 3.47
CA ALA A 212 -12.20 7.89 4.00
C ALA A 212 -13.45 7.19 4.53
N ALA A 213 -13.95 6.18 3.80
CA ALA A 213 -15.10 5.38 4.25
C ALA A 213 -14.81 4.66 5.56
N ARG A 214 -13.62 4.08 5.72
CA ARG A 214 -13.19 3.42 6.96
C ARG A 214 -13.14 4.39 8.14
N ARG A 215 -12.57 5.58 7.95
CA ARG A 215 -12.48 6.60 9.01
C ARG A 215 -13.84 7.16 9.39
N ALA A 216 -14.71 7.40 8.40
CA ALA A 216 -16.08 7.82 8.65
C ALA A 216 -16.88 6.76 9.42
N ASP A 217 -16.72 5.48 9.08
CA ASP A 217 -17.35 4.36 9.78
C ASP A 217 -16.90 4.26 11.24
N ARG A 218 -15.59 4.36 11.52
CA ARG A 218 -15.06 4.45 12.91
C ARG A 218 -15.65 5.62 13.69
N ALA A 219 -15.93 6.73 13.01
CA ALA A 219 -16.57 7.90 13.62
C ALA A 219 -18.10 7.76 13.76
N GLY A 220 -18.70 6.70 13.22
CA GLY A 220 -20.16 6.51 13.19
C GLY A 220 -20.87 7.50 12.27
N ARG A 221 -20.25 7.88 11.15
CA ARG A 221 -20.71 8.98 10.28
C ARG A 221 -20.83 8.58 8.82
N ASN A 222 -21.65 9.32 8.08
CA ASN A 222 -21.63 9.24 6.62
C ASN A 222 -20.30 9.79 6.09
N VAL A 223 -19.71 9.09 5.12
CA VAL A 223 -18.41 9.42 4.52
C VAL A 223 -18.36 10.79 3.84
N ILE A 224 -19.46 11.24 3.24
CA ILE A 224 -19.52 12.54 2.54
C ILE A 224 -19.49 13.68 3.55
N ASP A 225 -20.32 13.61 4.59
CA ASP A 225 -20.37 14.61 5.65
C ASP A 225 -19.06 14.63 6.44
N TRP A 226 -18.52 13.45 6.77
CA TRP A 226 -17.23 13.32 7.45
C TRP A 226 -16.11 13.96 6.63
N ALA A 227 -16.04 13.70 5.32
CA ALA A 227 -15.01 14.27 4.46
C ALA A 227 -15.13 15.80 4.35
N ALA A 228 -16.34 16.34 4.22
CA ALA A 228 -16.57 17.78 4.14
C ALA A 228 -16.10 18.52 5.41
N GLU A 229 -16.29 17.91 6.59
CA GLU A 229 -15.87 18.50 7.86
C GLU A 229 -14.38 18.34 8.16
N ASN A 230 -13.73 17.32 7.57
CA ASN A 230 -12.30 17.04 7.76
C ASN A 230 -11.42 17.57 6.60
N GLU A 231 -12.00 18.38 5.70
CA GLU A 231 -11.24 19.00 4.61
C GLU A 231 -10.18 19.98 5.16
N CYS A 232 -8.91 19.67 4.92
CA CYS A 232 -7.79 20.52 5.30
C CYS A 232 -7.59 21.64 4.28
N ARG A 233 -7.92 22.87 4.69
CA ARG A 233 -7.75 24.09 3.88
C ARG A 233 -6.52 24.91 4.27
N LEU A 234 -5.61 24.34 5.06
CA LEU A 234 -4.40 25.02 5.51
C LEU A 234 -3.39 25.09 4.35
N SER A 235 -2.97 26.30 3.99
CA SER A 235 -2.08 26.51 2.84
C SER A 235 -0.77 25.72 2.89
N PRO A 236 -0.10 25.51 4.05
CA PRO A 236 1.12 24.69 4.08
C PRO A 236 0.87 23.22 3.72
N LEU A 237 -0.34 22.70 3.99
CA LEU A 237 -0.69 21.30 3.77
C LEU A 237 -1.27 21.01 2.39
N ALA A 238 -1.63 22.05 1.63
CA ALA A 238 -2.22 21.92 0.29
C ALA A 238 -1.44 20.99 -0.66
N PRO A 239 -0.09 21.00 -0.71
CA PRO A 239 0.67 20.09 -1.58
C PRO A 239 0.46 18.60 -1.26
N TYR A 240 0.23 18.27 0.02
CA TYR A 240 0.15 16.90 0.53
C TYR A 240 -1.27 16.33 0.46
N VAL A 241 -2.29 17.18 0.56
CA VAL A 241 -3.71 16.77 0.53
C VAL A 241 -4.37 16.88 -0.84
N ARG A 242 -3.69 17.48 -1.82
CA ARG A 242 -4.25 17.65 -3.19
C ARG A 242 -4.66 16.33 -3.84
N THR A 243 -3.88 15.25 -3.65
CA THR A 243 -4.20 13.95 -4.25
C THR A 243 -5.33 13.20 -3.54
N THR A 244 -5.78 13.71 -2.39
CA THR A 244 -6.81 13.11 -1.53
C THR A 244 -8.01 14.04 -1.37
N GLY A 245 -8.15 15.04 -2.24
CA GLY A 245 -9.27 15.98 -2.21
C GLY A 245 -9.32 16.85 -0.95
N GLY A 246 -8.18 17.15 -0.33
CA GLY A 246 -8.13 17.95 0.89
C GLY A 246 -8.01 17.14 2.19
N LEU A 247 -8.00 15.80 2.14
CA LEU A 247 -8.00 14.97 3.35
C LEU A 247 -6.59 14.51 3.77
N LEU A 248 -6.27 14.59 5.07
CA LEU A 248 -5.09 13.93 5.65
C LEU A 248 -5.48 12.50 6.07
N LEU A 249 -5.27 11.53 5.19
CA LEU A 249 -5.70 10.15 5.40
C LEU A 249 -4.52 9.22 5.69
N PHE A 250 -3.42 9.40 4.96
CA PHE A 250 -2.36 8.43 4.90
C PHE A 250 -1.13 8.90 5.65
N ALA A 251 -0.49 7.99 6.36
CA ALA A 251 0.74 8.34 7.06
C ALA A 251 1.89 8.71 6.12
N GLU A 252 1.91 8.28 4.85
CA GLU A 252 2.86 8.81 3.86
C GLU A 252 2.72 10.32 3.69
N GLN A 253 1.49 10.85 3.73
CA GLN A 253 1.26 12.31 3.63
C GLN A 253 1.82 13.02 4.86
N ILE A 254 1.56 12.46 6.04
CA ILE A 254 1.93 13.05 7.34
C ILE A 254 3.44 13.00 7.54
N VAL A 255 4.08 11.85 7.31
CA VAL A 255 5.53 11.69 7.42
C VAL A 255 6.25 12.61 6.43
N THR A 256 5.77 12.71 5.19
CA THR A 256 6.36 13.62 4.20
C THR A 256 6.20 15.08 4.63
N ALA A 257 5.03 15.47 5.14
CA ALA A 257 4.81 16.83 5.64
C ALA A 257 5.67 17.14 6.87
N LEU A 258 5.84 16.20 7.79
CA LEU A 258 6.71 16.34 8.96
C LEU A 258 8.19 16.46 8.57
N HIS A 259 8.61 15.74 7.53
CA HIS A 259 9.95 15.85 6.98
C HIS A 259 10.18 17.20 6.28
N GLU A 260 9.34 17.52 5.29
CA GLU A 260 9.54 18.66 4.39
C GLU A 260 9.14 20.00 5.04
N LEU A 261 8.01 20.05 5.76
CA LEU A 261 7.57 21.26 6.47
C LEU A 261 8.13 21.33 7.89
N GLY A 262 8.07 20.21 8.62
CA GLY A 262 8.49 20.14 10.01
C GLY A 262 10.01 20.12 10.19
N GLY A 263 10.78 19.85 9.13
CA GLY A 263 12.24 19.78 9.18
C GLY A 263 12.75 18.62 10.04
N LEU A 264 11.92 17.59 10.25
CA LEU A 264 12.34 16.36 10.90
C LEU A 264 13.10 15.48 9.91
N ASP A 265 14.05 14.68 10.38
CA ASP A 265 14.52 13.57 9.55
C ASP A 265 13.43 12.50 9.43
N TRP A 266 13.63 11.54 8.52
CA TRP A 266 12.65 10.49 8.24
C TRP A 266 12.35 9.62 9.46
N GLN A 267 13.33 9.36 10.31
CA GLN A 267 13.16 8.54 11.50
C GLN A 267 12.23 9.23 12.49
N HIS A 268 12.54 10.47 12.85
CA HIS A 268 11.70 11.23 13.75
C HIS A 268 10.30 11.48 13.19
N ALA A 269 10.17 11.69 11.88
CA ALA A 269 8.86 11.84 11.24
C ALA A 269 8.01 10.55 11.33
N VAL A 270 8.63 9.37 11.21
CA VAL A 270 7.96 8.07 11.37
C VAL A 270 7.60 7.80 12.84
N GLU A 271 8.49 8.13 13.78
CA GLU A 271 8.21 7.99 15.22
C GLU A 271 6.97 8.79 15.65
N CYS A 272 6.70 9.94 15.00
CA CYS A 272 5.51 10.76 15.28
C CYS A 272 4.17 10.11 14.86
N ILE A 273 4.17 9.05 14.06
CA ILE A 273 2.96 8.33 13.62
C ILE A 273 2.85 6.91 14.24
N ALA A 274 3.72 6.57 15.18
CA ALA A 274 3.69 5.27 15.86
C ALA A 274 2.44 5.18 16.76
N PRO A 275 1.49 4.24 16.53
CA PRO A 275 0.16 4.24 17.16
C PRO A 275 0.15 4.33 18.69
N ASP A 276 1.13 3.71 19.35
CA ASP A 276 1.28 3.65 20.81
C ASP A 276 2.01 4.87 21.41
N ALA A 277 2.62 5.70 20.55
CA ALA A 277 3.48 6.78 20.99
C ALA A 277 3.17 8.13 20.31
N VAL A 278 2.15 8.22 19.43
CA VAL A 278 1.83 9.45 18.68
C VAL A 278 1.78 10.67 19.59
N GLU A 279 0.96 10.64 20.65
CA GLU A 279 0.77 11.83 21.49
C GLU A 279 2.07 12.27 22.19
N THR A 280 2.88 11.30 22.65
CA THR A 280 4.16 11.60 23.31
C THR A 280 5.21 12.08 22.32
N ARG A 281 5.47 11.29 21.26
CA ARG A 281 6.50 11.57 20.25
C ARG A 281 6.20 12.84 19.48
N PHE A 282 4.95 13.07 19.12
CA PHE A 282 4.57 14.29 18.41
C PHE A 282 4.74 15.51 19.32
N ARG A 283 4.29 15.48 20.59
CA ARG A 283 4.49 16.59 21.54
C ARG A 283 5.97 16.91 21.77
N GLU A 284 6.84 15.90 21.85
CA GLU A 284 8.29 16.09 21.98
C GLU A 284 8.88 16.86 20.79
N ARG A 285 8.31 16.67 19.58
CA ARG A 285 8.80 17.28 18.33
C ARG A 285 8.04 18.54 17.92
N GLU A 286 6.89 18.82 18.52
CA GLU A 286 6.03 19.97 18.23
C GLU A 286 6.81 21.31 18.21
N PRO A 287 7.66 21.64 19.19
CA PRO A 287 8.42 22.90 19.15
C PRO A 287 9.29 23.05 17.90
N HIS A 288 9.89 21.94 17.42
CA HIS A 288 10.74 21.94 16.22
C HIS A 288 9.90 22.13 14.95
N VAL A 289 8.76 21.45 14.85
CA VAL A 289 7.83 21.59 13.72
C VAL A 289 7.31 23.03 13.62
N LEU A 290 6.90 23.63 14.74
CA LEU A 290 6.43 25.01 14.80
C LEU A 290 7.52 26.01 14.40
N GLU A 291 8.74 25.83 14.89
CA GLU A 291 9.89 26.67 14.55
C GLU A 291 10.24 26.55 13.06
N SER A 292 10.25 25.33 12.50
CA SER A 292 10.50 25.11 11.07
C SER A 292 9.47 25.84 10.21
N LEU A 293 8.17 25.70 10.51
CA LEU A 293 7.10 26.39 9.78
C LEU A 293 7.25 27.92 9.85
N ARG A 294 7.65 28.47 11.00
CA ARG A 294 7.89 29.92 11.15
C ARG A 294 9.10 30.39 10.35
N ARG A 295 10.19 29.61 10.32
CA ARG A 295 11.37 29.90 9.48
C ARG A 295 11.05 29.89 7.99
N GLN A 296 10.08 29.08 7.59
CA GLN A 296 9.55 29.06 6.22
C GLN A 296 8.59 30.23 5.91
N GLY A 297 8.38 31.14 6.87
CA GLY A 297 7.60 32.38 6.68
C GLY A 297 6.11 32.24 6.98
N HIS A 298 5.66 31.13 7.57
CA HIS A 298 4.26 30.99 7.97
C HIS A 298 3.96 31.78 9.25
N ALA A 299 2.79 32.42 9.28
CA ALA A 299 2.29 33.11 10.47
C ALA A 299 2.14 32.13 11.65
N ALA A 300 2.33 32.62 12.87
CA ALA A 300 2.31 31.79 14.08
C ALA A 300 1.02 30.95 14.22
N GLU A 301 -0.13 31.55 13.94
CA GLU A 301 -1.43 30.86 13.97
C GLU A 301 -1.50 29.76 12.89
N THR A 302 -1.05 30.04 11.66
CA THR A 302 -1.02 29.05 10.58
C THR A 302 -0.07 27.89 10.91
N ALA A 303 1.10 28.18 11.48
CA ALA A 303 2.05 27.17 11.92
C ALA A 303 1.44 26.27 13.00
N TRP A 304 0.79 26.87 14.01
CA TRP A 304 0.12 26.13 15.07
C TRP A 304 -1.01 25.24 14.54
N ARG A 305 -1.92 25.78 13.73
CA ARG A 305 -3.02 25.02 13.12
C ARG A 305 -2.52 23.88 12.22
N THR A 306 -1.41 24.10 11.51
CA THR A 306 -0.77 23.07 10.67
C THR A 306 -0.22 21.94 11.51
N CYS A 307 0.49 22.28 12.59
CA CYS A 307 1.04 21.32 13.54
C CYS A 307 -0.06 20.50 14.21
N ASP A 308 -1.14 21.17 14.65
CA ASP A 308 -2.29 20.52 15.28
C ASP A 308 -3.03 19.57 14.30
N ALA A 309 -3.22 19.99 13.05
CA ALA A 309 -3.82 19.14 12.01
C ALA A 309 -2.96 17.89 11.73
N LEU A 310 -1.63 18.01 11.67
CA LEU A 310 -0.72 16.88 11.50
C LEU A 310 -0.76 15.93 12.70
N ARG A 311 -0.80 16.46 13.93
CA ARG A 311 -0.90 15.66 15.17
C ARG A 311 -2.21 14.88 15.23
N ALA A 312 -3.33 15.54 14.97
CA ALA A 312 -4.64 14.90 14.93
C ALA A 312 -4.72 13.82 13.85
N ALA A 313 -4.15 14.08 12.67
CA ALA A 313 -4.11 13.09 11.60
C ALA A 313 -3.18 11.91 11.92
N ALA A 314 -2.04 12.14 12.58
CA ALA A 314 -1.07 11.11 12.93
C ALA A 314 -1.68 10.00 13.81
N ALA A 315 -2.60 10.37 14.72
CA ALA A 315 -3.22 9.44 15.66
C ALA A 315 -4.15 8.40 15.02
N ASP A 316 -4.65 8.66 13.80
CA ASP A 316 -5.65 7.83 13.13
C ASP A 316 -5.41 7.79 11.61
N CYS A 317 -4.14 7.76 11.21
CA CYS A 317 -3.77 7.64 9.80
C CYS A 317 -3.75 6.19 9.33
N ASP A 318 -4.10 5.98 8.06
CA ASP A 318 -4.02 4.69 7.40
C ASP A 318 -2.68 4.51 6.65
N SER A 319 -2.43 3.29 6.18
CA SER A 319 -1.34 3.00 5.25
C SER A 319 -1.82 3.09 3.80
N LEU A 320 -1.23 4.00 3.00
CA LEU A 320 -1.57 4.09 1.58
C LEU A 320 -1.28 2.78 0.85
N ALA A 321 -0.21 2.08 1.24
CA ALA A 321 0.16 0.79 0.64
C ALA A 321 -0.94 -0.26 0.83
N VAL A 322 -1.54 -0.35 2.04
CA VAL A 322 -2.68 -1.25 2.33
C VAL A 322 -3.86 -0.93 1.40
N HIS A 323 -4.25 0.34 1.33
CA HIS A 323 -5.41 0.76 0.55
C HIS A 323 -5.18 0.63 -0.96
N LEU A 324 -3.95 0.81 -1.44
CA LEU A 324 -3.60 0.56 -2.84
C LEU A 324 -3.57 -0.92 -3.17
N THR A 325 -3.09 -1.78 -2.28
CA THR A 325 -3.19 -3.23 -2.46
C THR A 325 -4.66 -3.64 -2.62
N ASN A 326 -5.54 -3.14 -1.77
CA ASN A 326 -6.97 -3.40 -1.88
C ASN A 326 -7.56 -2.84 -3.19
N ALA A 327 -7.15 -1.64 -3.59
CA ALA A 327 -7.57 -1.03 -4.84
C ALA A 327 -7.13 -1.85 -6.06
N VAL A 328 -5.93 -2.42 -6.06
CA VAL A 328 -5.44 -3.31 -7.12
C VAL A 328 -6.33 -4.54 -7.22
N LEU A 329 -6.67 -5.19 -6.10
CA LEU A 329 -7.55 -6.36 -6.11
C LEU A 329 -8.94 -6.02 -6.66
N THR A 330 -9.55 -4.91 -6.23
CA THR A 330 -10.83 -4.43 -6.79
C THR A 330 -10.73 -4.11 -8.27
N TYR A 331 -9.65 -3.44 -8.70
CA TYR A 331 -9.39 -3.13 -10.11
C TYR A 331 -9.32 -4.38 -10.97
N ARG A 332 -8.63 -5.43 -10.51
CA ARG A 332 -8.55 -6.70 -11.26
C ARG A 332 -9.93 -7.32 -11.43
N MET A 333 -10.76 -7.32 -10.40
CA MET A 333 -12.15 -7.78 -10.50
C MET A 333 -12.96 -6.97 -11.52
N LEU A 334 -12.84 -5.64 -11.52
CA LEU A 334 -13.50 -4.76 -12.49
C LEU A 334 -13.05 -5.07 -13.93
N TRP A 335 -11.74 -5.26 -14.13
CA TRP A 335 -11.18 -5.63 -15.42
C TRP A 335 -11.76 -6.96 -15.92
N PHE A 336 -11.79 -8.00 -15.08
CA PHE A 336 -12.41 -9.27 -15.45
C PHE A 336 -13.91 -9.14 -15.73
N GLY A 337 -14.64 -8.38 -14.92
CA GLY A 337 -16.07 -8.14 -15.12
C GLY A 337 -16.40 -7.47 -16.46
N GLY A 338 -15.51 -6.59 -16.94
CA GLY A 338 -15.66 -5.93 -18.23
C GLY A 338 -15.14 -6.75 -19.43
N GLN A 339 -13.97 -7.37 -19.29
CA GLN A 339 -13.27 -8.02 -20.41
C GLN A 339 -13.60 -9.50 -20.55
N LEU A 340 -13.80 -10.22 -19.44
CA LEU A 340 -14.04 -11.67 -19.41
C LEU A 340 -15.18 -12.03 -18.45
N PRO A 341 -16.45 -11.64 -18.73
CA PRO A 341 -17.55 -11.78 -17.78
C PRO A 341 -17.81 -13.23 -17.31
N SER A 342 -17.56 -14.22 -18.18
CA SER A 342 -17.70 -15.64 -17.83
C SER A 342 -16.64 -16.12 -16.85
N VAL A 343 -15.39 -15.66 -17.01
CA VAL A 343 -14.28 -15.93 -16.08
C VAL A 343 -14.55 -15.24 -14.75
N PHE A 344 -15.03 -14.00 -14.79
CA PHE A 344 -15.41 -13.25 -13.60
C PHE A 344 -16.45 -14.00 -12.75
N GLN A 345 -17.57 -14.43 -13.33
CA GLN A 345 -18.62 -15.16 -12.58
C GLN A 345 -18.10 -16.47 -11.98
N GLN A 346 -17.34 -17.26 -12.74
CA GLN A 346 -16.74 -18.49 -12.23
C GLN A 346 -15.71 -18.24 -11.13
N GLY A 347 -14.96 -17.14 -11.21
CA GLY A 347 -14.01 -16.71 -10.18
C GLY A 347 -14.70 -16.38 -8.86
N LEU A 348 -15.83 -15.66 -8.93
CA LEU A 348 -16.67 -15.39 -7.75
C LEU A 348 -17.18 -16.70 -7.13
N GLU A 349 -17.75 -17.60 -7.93
CA GLU A 349 -18.25 -18.88 -7.41
C GLU A 349 -17.18 -19.74 -6.75
N ARG A 350 -15.91 -19.64 -7.18
CA ARG A 350 -14.78 -20.34 -6.56
C ARG A 350 -14.39 -19.69 -5.24
N SER A 351 -14.26 -18.36 -5.22
CA SER A 351 -13.95 -17.59 -4.01
C SER A 351 -14.96 -17.90 -2.89
N ALA A 352 -16.26 -17.87 -3.20
CA ALA A 352 -17.31 -18.12 -2.22
C ALA A 352 -17.30 -19.55 -1.65
N ARG A 353 -16.79 -20.54 -2.39
CA ARG A 353 -16.63 -21.92 -1.89
C ARG A 353 -15.43 -22.04 -0.96
N SER A 354 -14.37 -21.26 -1.19
CA SER A 354 -13.18 -21.26 -0.35
C SER A 354 -13.45 -20.71 1.05
N ASP A 355 -14.36 -19.75 1.21
CA ASP A 355 -14.76 -19.22 2.53
C ASP A 355 -15.63 -20.19 3.35
N SER A 356 -16.21 -21.20 2.72
CA SER A 356 -17.14 -22.15 3.37
C SER A 356 -16.46 -23.39 3.98
N ARG A 357 -15.14 -23.50 3.83
CA ARG A 357 -14.31 -24.60 4.32
C ARG A 357 -13.42 -24.11 5.46
#